data_AF-A0A8C0VFM2-F1
#
_entry.id   AF-A0A8C0VFM2-F1
#
_cell.length_a   1.000
_cell.length_b   1.000
_cell.length_c   1.000
_cell.angle_alpha   90.00
_cell.angle_beta   90.00
_cell.angle_gamma   90.00
#
_symmetry.space_group_name_H-M   'P 1'
#
loop_
_entity.id
_entity.type
_entity.pdbx_description
1 polymer ?
#
loop_
_entity_poly.entity_id
_entity_poly.type
_entity_poly.pdbx_seq_one_letter_code
_entity_poly.pdbx_strand_id
1 'polypeptide(L)'
;MHLRVRSECKNDTTSEPSPWVETSLLPKGIPGTAAVDLSCVWHNLEYMACTWRPGENASSDTNYTLFYWFDGLENPKKCSNYSVNQGIFECIFNLTFPKVTSNYPAISILIRDDSEEIRPVCASKNPTTLVKPATPRLLTLSKTNDRIDVKWSSSETFPKNCLHYEVKCCNGDSDSVWTSEINSVSIPGIDANSKYTFKVRAKAKRECYNSDFHSDWSEEKSIGEKRDSTIYVVLIITIPLIVAVSTIILLVYLKRLKILILPPIPDPREILKRMFGEQNEDSPSSAKDDPMNAFDRLIMEEEIHSLILTETSDSTNLEKENR
;
A
#
# COMPACT_ATOMS: atom_id res chain seq x y z
N MET A 1 10.32 22.20 41.16
CA MET A 1 9.31 23.28 41.23
C MET A 1 9.80 24.33 42.21
N HIS A 2 9.80 25.60 41.85
CA HIS A 2 10.16 26.70 42.75
C HIS A 2 8.89 27.47 43.11
N LEU A 3 8.58 27.52 44.39
CA LEU A 3 7.36 28.10 44.94
C LEU A 3 7.75 29.34 45.74
N ARG A 4 7.08 30.46 45.47
CA ARG A 4 7.24 31.70 46.23
C ARG A 4 5.89 32.18 46.73
N VAL A 5 5.82 32.57 48.00
CA VAL A 5 4.60 33.10 48.62
C VAL A 5 4.92 34.39 49.37
N ARG A 6 3.99 35.34 49.34
CA ARG A 6 4.00 36.55 50.16
C ARG A 6 2.57 36.96 50.48
N SER A 7 2.37 37.70 51.55
CA SER A 7 1.11 38.38 51.87
C SER A 7 1.08 39.82 51.34
N GLU A 8 -0.12 40.25 50.92
CA GLU A 8 -0.39 41.60 50.40
C GLU A 8 -1.80 42.04 50.82
N CYS A 9 -1.96 43.29 51.29
CA CYS A 9 -3.25 43.80 51.73
C CYS A 9 -4.07 44.31 50.54
N LYS A 10 -5.26 43.72 50.33
CA LYS A 10 -6.08 43.95 49.13
C LYS A 10 -6.68 45.36 49.01
N ASN A 11 -6.91 46.05 50.13
CA ASN A 11 -7.67 47.31 50.18
C ASN A 11 -6.84 48.52 50.62
N ASP A 12 -5.52 48.37 50.77
CA ASP A 12 -4.67 49.48 51.19
C ASP A 12 -3.44 49.59 50.27
N THR A 13 -3.54 50.52 49.31
CA THR A 13 -2.49 50.80 48.31
C THR A 13 -1.24 51.44 48.91
N THR A 14 -1.26 51.80 50.20
CA THR A 14 -0.13 52.40 50.91
C THR A 14 0.72 51.39 51.68
N SER A 15 0.26 50.14 51.80
CA SER A 15 0.98 49.09 52.52
C SER A 15 1.96 48.35 51.61
N GLU A 16 3.22 48.26 52.03
CA GLU A 16 4.22 47.47 51.31
C GLU A 16 3.97 45.96 51.51
N PRO A 17 4.08 45.14 50.44
CA PRO A 17 3.96 43.69 50.56
C PRO A 17 5.04 43.10 51.47
N SER A 18 4.74 41.96 52.09
CA SER A 18 5.75 41.22 52.84
C SER A 18 6.87 40.67 51.92
N PRO A 19 8.06 40.38 52.48
CA PRO A 19 9.13 39.69 51.74
C PRO A 19 8.67 38.35 51.17
N TRP A 20 9.26 37.96 50.04
CA TRP A 20 9.03 36.64 49.46
C TRP A 20 9.63 35.54 50.34
N VAL A 21 8.83 34.51 50.62
CA VAL A 21 9.30 33.25 51.17
C VAL A 21 9.34 32.23 50.04
N GLU A 22 10.52 31.65 49.81
CA GLU A 22 10.78 30.74 48.69
C GLU A 22 11.06 29.32 49.18
N THR A 23 10.60 28.33 48.42
CA THR A 23 10.91 26.91 48.64
C THR A 23 11.05 26.19 47.31
N SER A 24 11.95 25.22 47.25
CA SER A 24 12.23 24.46 46.04
C SER A 24 12.00 22.98 46.30
N LEU A 25 11.12 22.37 45.51
CA LEU A 25 10.87 20.93 45.51
C LEU A 25 11.65 20.29 44.35
N LEU A 26 12.62 19.45 44.69
CA LEU A 26 13.32 18.60 43.72
C LEU A 26 12.47 17.37 43.40
N PRO A 27 12.37 16.97 42.12
CA PRO A 27 11.69 15.73 41.77
C PRO A 27 12.46 14.55 42.39
N LYS A 28 11.73 13.70 43.13
CA LYS A 28 12.25 12.41 43.59
C LYS A 28 12.60 11.52 42.39
N GLY A 29 13.46 10.52 42.62
CA GLY A 29 13.88 9.56 41.60
C GLY A 29 15.12 9.95 40.80
N ILE A 30 15.78 8.91 40.28
CA ILE A 30 17.06 8.95 39.58
C ILE A 30 16.91 9.73 38.26
N PRO A 31 17.84 10.63 37.90
CA PRO A 31 17.84 11.29 36.61
C PRO A 31 17.85 10.28 35.45
N GLY A 32 16.97 10.50 34.45
CA GLY A 32 16.89 9.64 33.25
C GLY A 32 15.97 8.42 33.39
N THR A 33 15.34 8.18 34.54
CA THR A 33 14.36 7.08 34.71
C THR A 33 12.91 7.50 34.41
N ALA A 34 12.66 8.79 34.20
CA ALA A 34 11.36 9.32 33.85
C ALA A 34 10.86 8.75 32.52
N ALA A 35 9.56 8.41 32.45
CA ALA A 35 8.93 8.02 31.19
C ALA A 35 9.09 9.13 30.13
N VAL A 36 9.34 8.73 28.89
CA VAL A 36 9.55 9.64 27.76
C VAL A 36 8.50 9.42 26.68
N ASP A 37 8.35 10.39 25.78
CA ASP A 37 7.42 10.34 24.64
C ASP A 37 5.95 10.09 25.00
N LEU A 38 5.47 10.68 26.10
CA LEU A 38 4.07 10.58 26.51
C LEU A 38 3.12 11.19 25.46
N SER A 39 2.43 10.30 24.75
CA SER A 39 1.41 10.61 23.76
C SER A 39 0.06 10.06 24.21
N CYS A 40 -1.01 10.83 24.04
CA CYS A 40 -2.35 10.40 24.40
C CYS A 40 -3.33 10.76 23.28
N VAL A 41 -4.28 9.87 23.01
CA VAL A 41 -5.30 10.03 21.98
C VAL A 41 -6.67 9.71 22.58
N TRP A 42 -7.62 10.63 22.43
CA TRP A 42 -8.99 10.46 22.88
C TRP A 42 -9.84 9.89 21.75
N HIS A 43 -10.07 8.58 21.81
CA HIS A 43 -10.77 7.85 20.79
C HIS A 43 -12.27 8.01 20.93
N ASN A 44 -12.89 8.49 19.85
CA ASN A 44 -14.33 8.59 19.65
C ASN A 44 -15.14 9.29 20.76
N LEU A 45 -14.48 10.11 21.60
CA LEU A 45 -15.02 10.71 22.82
C LEU A 45 -15.44 9.69 23.91
N GLU A 46 -14.90 8.48 23.86
CA GLU A 46 -15.28 7.35 24.72
C GLU A 46 -14.16 6.93 25.66
N TYR A 47 -12.93 6.81 25.15
CA TYR A 47 -11.78 6.34 25.92
C TYR A 47 -10.49 7.03 25.48
N MET A 48 -9.58 7.21 26.43
CA MET A 48 -8.25 7.74 26.18
C MET A 48 -7.26 6.57 26.14
N ALA A 49 -6.40 6.56 25.12
CA ALA A 49 -5.25 5.67 25.04
C ALA A 49 -3.98 6.51 25.17
N CYS A 50 -3.17 6.23 26.18
CA CYS A 50 -1.88 6.88 26.40
C CYS A 50 -0.74 5.90 26.21
N THR A 51 0.32 6.33 25.54
CA THR A 51 1.53 5.55 25.27
C THR A 51 2.77 6.31 25.70
N TRP A 52 3.79 5.59 26.16
CA TRP A 52 5.08 6.15 26.53
C TRP A 52 6.18 5.08 26.44
N ARG A 53 7.43 5.54 26.47
CA ARG A 53 8.63 4.68 26.52
C ARG A 53 9.29 4.79 27.89
N PRO A 54 10.03 3.75 28.32
CA PRO A 54 10.87 3.83 29.50
C PRO A 54 11.94 4.90 29.33
N GLY A 55 12.35 5.52 30.43
CA GLY A 55 13.50 6.42 30.44
C GLY A 55 14.79 5.67 30.12
N GLU A 56 15.78 6.37 29.58
CA GLU A 56 17.08 5.78 29.17
C GLU A 56 17.80 5.04 30.31
N ASN A 57 17.70 5.56 31.54
CA ASN A 57 18.30 4.95 32.73
C ASN A 57 17.32 4.07 33.51
N ALA A 58 16.09 3.88 33.01
CA ALA A 58 15.13 3.00 33.68
C ALA A 58 15.54 1.54 33.49
N SER A 59 15.45 0.76 34.56
CA SER A 59 15.73 -0.67 34.50
C SER A 59 14.68 -1.39 33.65
N SER A 60 15.04 -2.51 33.03
CA SER A 60 14.15 -3.29 32.16
C SER A 60 12.94 -3.89 32.88
N ASP A 61 12.99 -4.01 34.20
CA ASP A 61 11.92 -4.49 35.08
C ASP A 61 11.03 -3.37 35.65
N THR A 62 11.27 -2.11 35.24
CA THR A 62 10.47 -0.96 35.69
C THR A 62 9.01 -1.09 35.28
N ASN A 63 8.10 -1.01 36.25
CA ASN A 63 6.65 -1.08 36.01
C ASN A 63 5.97 0.27 36.22
N TYR A 64 5.86 1.05 35.15
CA TYR A 64 5.17 2.33 35.20
C TYR A 64 3.67 2.15 35.46
N THR A 65 3.15 2.94 36.39
CA THR A 65 1.72 3.10 36.67
C THR A 65 1.27 4.51 36.28
N LEU A 66 0.20 4.58 35.49
CA LEU A 66 -0.48 5.81 35.10
C LEU A 66 -1.67 6.10 36.03
N PHE A 67 -1.69 7.32 36.57
CA PHE A 67 -2.81 7.93 37.26
C PHE A 67 -3.32 9.12 36.44
N TYR A 68 -4.63 9.34 36.43
CA TYR A 68 -5.24 10.47 35.75
C TYR A 68 -6.33 11.12 36.60
N TRP A 69 -6.51 12.42 36.40
CA TRP A 69 -7.60 13.19 37.01
C TRP A 69 -7.94 14.42 36.16
N PHE A 70 -9.13 14.96 36.38
CA PHE A 70 -9.62 16.18 35.74
C PHE A 70 -10.69 16.80 36.63
N ASP A 71 -11.00 18.08 36.40
CA ASP A 71 -12.05 18.78 37.15
C ASP A 71 -13.42 18.12 36.90
N GLY A 72 -14.11 17.76 37.98
CA GLY A 72 -15.32 16.92 37.94
C GLY A 72 -15.09 15.45 38.31
N LEU A 73 -13.84 15.02 38.51
CA LEU A 73 -13.51 13.71 39.09
C LEU A 73 -13.23 13.86 40.59
N GLU A 74 -13.91 13.06 41.43
CA GLU A 74 -13.79 13.17 42.89
C GLU A 74 -12.39 12.81 43.42
N ASN A 75 -11.75 11.78 42.83
CA ASN A 75 -10.42 11.31 43.23
C ASN A 75 -9.58 10.92 42.01
N PRO A 76 -8.24 11.06 42.06
CA PRO A 76 -7.36 10.54 41.02
C PRO A 76 -7.56 9.04 40.80
N LYS A 77 -7.71 8.64 39.54
CA LYS A 77 -7.93 7.24 39.18
C LYS A 77 -6.64 6.61 38.68
N LYS A 78 -6.35 5.40 39.16
CA LYS A 78 -5.34 4.51 38.58
C LYS A 78 -5.91 3.91 37.29
N CYS A 79 -5.14 3.97 36.20
CA CYS A 79 -5.45 3.19 35.02
C CYS A 79 -5.24 1.71 35.31
N SER A 80 -6.10 0.82 34.80
CA SER A 80 -6.03 -0.62 35.07
C SER A 80 -5.78 -1.46 33.82
N ASN A 81 -6.13 -0.95 32.64
CA ASN A 81 -5.95 -1.67 31.37
C ASN A 81 -4.60 -1.28 30.77
N TYR A 82 -3.58 -2.09 31.05
CA TYR A 82 -2.22 -1.91 30.55
C TYR A 82 -1.86 -2.96 29.51
N SER A 83 -1.12 -2.51 28.51
CA SER A 83 -0.48 -3.33 27.49
C SER A 83 0.97 -2.87 27.36
N VAL A 84 1.88 -3.80 27.09
CA VAL A 84 3.26 -3.47 26.74
C VAL A 84 3.60 -4.20 25.45
N ASN A 85 3.96 -3.46 24.42
CA ASN A 85 4.31 -4.01 23.12
C ASN A 85 5.65 -3.44 22.66
N GLN A 86 6.64 -4.30 22.40
CA GLN A 86 7.99 -3.89 21.96
C GLN A 86 8.61 -2.79 22.84
N GLY A 87 8.40 -2.85 24.16
CA GLY A 87 8.90 -1.86 25.12
C GLY A 87 8.15 -0.54 25.17
N ILE A 88 7.04 -0.40 24.43
CA ILE A 88 6.12 0.74 24.53
C ILE A 88 5.03 0.36 25.52
N PHE A 89 4.90 1.15 26.58
CA PHE A 89 3.82 1.03 27.54
C PHE A 89 2.59 1.73 26.99
N GLU A 90 1.44 1.08 27.13
CA GLU A 90 0.13 1.61 26.77
C GLU A 90 -0.82 1.43 27.95
N CYS A 91 -1.64 2.45 28.18
CA CYS A 91 -2.74 2.40 29.13
C CYS A 91 -4.00 2.99 28.49
N ILE A 92 -5.11 2.27 28.67
CA ILE A 92 -6.41 2.65 28.14
C ILE A 92 -7.39 2.85 29.30
N PHE A 93 -8.10 3.98 29.32
CA PHE A 93 -9.13 4.23 30.31
C PHE A 93 -10.34 4.93 29.70
N ASN A 94 -11.52 4.60 30.22
CA ASN A 94 -12.76 5.24 29.80
C ASN A 94 -12.74 6.71 30.23
N LEU A 95 -13.06 7.58 29.27
CA LEU A 95 -13.10 9.02 29.46
C LEU A 95 -14.32 9.55 28.70
N THR A 96 -15.41 9.69 29.45
CA THR A 96 -16.66 10.26 28.98
C THR A 96 -17.04 11.46 29.84
N PHE A 97 -17.51 12.51 29.19
CA PHE A 97 -18.02 13.70 29.88
C PHE A 97 -19.55 13.71 29.77
N PRO A 98 -20.28 13.92 30.88
CA PRO A 98 -21.75 13.85 30.88
C PRO A 98 -22.42 14.94 30.05
N LYS A 99 -21.70 16.04 29.75
CA LYS A 99 -22.14 17.08 28.83
C LYS A 99 -21.06 17.31 27.77
N VAL A 100 -21.47 17.26 26.51
CA VAL A 100 -20.61 17.59 25.38
C VAL A 100 -20.63 19.12 25.24
N THR A 101 -19.75 19.79 25.98
CA THR A 101 -19.57 21.26 25.97
C THR A 101 -18.29 21.64 25.24
N SER A 102 -18.20 22.88 24.76
CA SER A 102 -16.96 23.40 24.14
C SER A 102 -15.80 23.54 25.14
N ASN A 103 -16.08 23.51 26.44
CA ASN A 103 -15.08 23.65 27.48
C ASN A 103 -14.90 22.32 28.22
N TYR A 104 -13.84 21.59 27.88
CA TYR A 104 -13.44 20.38 28.58
C TYR A 104 -12.34 20.69 29.59
N PRO A 105 -12.39 20.10 30.79
CA PRO A 105 -11.31 20.27 31.75
C PRO A 105 -10.03 19.63 31.22
N ALA A 106 -8.89 20.25 31.53
CA ALA A 106 -7.59 19.66 31.21
C ALA A 106 -7.41 18.34 31.98
N ILE A 107 -6.87 17.34 31.29
CA ILE A 107 -6.58 16.05 31.88
C ILE A 107 -5.17 16.09 32.42
N SER A 108 -5.04 15.84 33.71
CA SER A 108 -3.76 15.69 34.37
C SER A 108 -3.40 14.22 34.43
N ILE A 109 -2.16 13.92 34.07
CA ILE A 109 -1.60 12.57 33.99
C ILE A 109 -0.35 12.53 34.85
N LEU A 110 -0.25 11.51 35.69
CA LEU A 110 0.93 11.19 36.49
C LEU A 110 1.38 9.78 36.14
N ILE A 111 2.61 9.64 35.67
CA ILE A 111 3.26 8.35 35.48
C ILE A 111 4.33 8.21 36.55
N ARG A 112 4.25 7.16 37.36
CA ARG A 112 5.22 6.83 38.40
C ARG A 112 5.33 5.33 38.57
N ASP A 113 6.39 4.88 39.20
CA ASP A 113 6.48 3.54 39.76
C ASP A 113 6.02 3.55 41.23
N ASP A 114 5.89 2.36 41.82
CA ASP A 114 5.70 2.19 43.26
C ASP A 114 7.02 2.34 44.04
N SER A 115 8.18 2.24 43.36
CA SER A 115 9.49 2.63 43.90
C SER A 115 9.71 4.15 43.90
N GLU A 116 10.46 4.67 44.89
CA GLU A 116 10.92 6.08 44.88
C GLU A 116 12.12 6.34 43.95
N GLU A 117 12.64 5.29 43.29
CA GLU A 117 13.80 5.38 42.38
C GLU A 117 13.43 5.93 41.00
N ILE A 118 12.18 5.74 40.57
CA ILE A 118 11.70 6.21 39.27
C ILE A 118 11.22 7.64 39.37
N ARG A 119 11.75 8.50 38.52
CA ARG A 119 11.35 9.90 38.48
C ARG A 119 9.93 10.03 37.92
N PRO A 120 8.97 10.61 38.67
CA PRO A 120 7.61 10.74 38.20
C PRO A 120 7.49 11.78 37.08
N VAL A 121 6.56 11.53 36.17
CA VAL A 121 6.22 12.44 35.06
C VAL A 121 4.81 12.97 35.28
N CYS A 122 4.68 14.29 35.30
CA CYS A 122 3.40 14.97 35.35
C CYS A 122 3.16 15.69 34.03
N ALA A 123 1.99 15.48 33.42
CA ALA A 123 1.57 16.19 32.22
C ALA A 123 0.14 16.69 32.36
N SER A 124 -0.12 17.90 31.86
CA SER A 124 -1.48 18.41 31.69
C SER A 124 -1.76 18.52 30.19
N LYS A 125 -2.85 17.90 29.74
CA LYS A 125 -3.22 17.81 28.32
C LYS A 125 -4.63 18.36 28.11
N ASN A 126 -4.81 19.18 27.07
CA ASN A 126 -6.14 19.61 26.65
C ASN A 126 -6.80 18.50 25.80
N PRO A 127 -7.89 17.86 26.27
CA PRO A 127 -8.50 16.75 25.54
C PRO A 127 -9.00 17.13 24.14
N THR A 128 -9.40 18.37 23.89
CA THR A 128 -9.92 18.79 22.58
C THR A 128 -8.87 18.73 21.46
N THR A 129 -7.59 18.73 21.83
CA THR A 129 -6.47 18.61 20.89
C THR A 129 -6.09 17.17 20.58
N LEU A 130 -6.69 16.20 21.29
CA LEU A 130 -6.30 14.79 21.23
C LEU A 130 -7.38 13.91 20.60
N VAL A 131 -8.46 14.49 20.06
CA VAL A 131 -9.64 13.74 19.61
C VAL A 131 -9.37 13.01 18.29
N LYS A 132 -9.49 11.68 18.29
CA LYS A 132 -9.50 10.84 17.08
C LYS A 132 -10.91 10.27 16.87
N PRO A 133 -11.64 10.67 15.81
CA PRO A 133 -12.96 10.10 15.50
C PRO A 133 -12.90 8.60 15.17
N ALA A 134 -14.01 7.89 15.37
CA ALA A 134 -14.13 6.51 14.91
C ALA A 134 -14.10 6.40 13.38
N THR A 135 -13.56 5.30 12.88
CA THR A 135 -13.54 4.97 11.45
C THR A 135 -14.96 4.75 10.93
N PRO A 136 -15.43 5.53 9.94
CA PRO A 136 -16.74 5.36 9.35
C PRO A 136 -16.86 4.01 8.62
N ARG A 137 -18.05 3.40 8.66
CA ARG A 137 -18.36 2.18 7.90
C ARG A 137 -19.17 2.54 6.66
N LEU A 138 -18.72 2.10 5.48
CA LEU A 138 -19.42 2.30 4.21
C LEU A 138 -20.71 1.46 4.16
N LEU A 139 -21.86 2.11 4.12
CA LEU A 139 -23.17 1.46 4.14
C LEU A 139 -23.66 1.17 2.72
N THR A 140 -23.83 2.23 1.92
CA THR A 140 -24.52 2.15 0.63
C THR A 140 -23.69 2.81 -0.46
N LEU A 141 -23.57 2.12 -1.59
CA LEU A 141 -23.12 2.66 -2.87
C LEU A 141 -24.25 2.44 -3.86
N SER A 142 -24.77 3.50 -4.45
CA SER A 142 -25.77 3.40 -5.52
C SER A 142 -25.27 4.15 -6.75
N LYS A 143 -25.16 3.43 -7.87
CA LYS A 143 -24.72 3.95 -9.16
C LYS A 143 -25.93 4.25 -10.03
N THR A 144 -25.99 5.46 -10.55
CA THR A 144 -26.84 5.91 -11.65
C THR A 144 -25.94 6.23 -12.85
N ASN A 145 -26.50 6.40 -14.05
CA ASN A 145 -25.72 6.58 -15.29
C ASN A 145 -24.67 7.71 -15.24
N ASP A 146 -24.87 8.74 -14.42
CA ASP A 146 -23.97 9.90 -14.32
C ASP A 146 -23.53 10.22 -12.88
N ARG A 147 -23.91 9.38 -11.90
CA ARG A 147 -23.70 9.71 -10.48
C ARG A 147 -23.53 8.47 -9.62
N ILE A 148 -22.69 8.56 -8.59
CA ILE A 148 -22.61 7.57 -7.52
C ILE A 148 -22.93 8.28 -6.21
N ASP A 149 -23.97 7.79 -5.54
CA ASP A 149 -24.30 8.22 -4.19
C ASP A 149 -23.63 7.27 -3.19
N VAL A 150 -22.83 7.86 -2.30
CA VAL A 150 -22.05 7.16 -1.27
C VAL A 150 -22.61 7.56 0.09
N LYS A 151 -22.95 6.57 0.93
CA LYS A 151 -23.44 6.80 2.29
C LYS A 151 -22.71 5.92 3.30
N TRP A 152 -22.38 6.50 4.46
CA TRP A 152 -21.67 5.82 5.54
C TRP A 152 -22.36 6.01 6.90
N SER A 153 -21.88 5.27 7.91
CA SER A 153 -22.36 5.33 9.28
C SER A 153 -22.13 6.71 9.89
N SER A 154 -23.13 7.26 10.56
CA SER A 154 -22.97 8.43 11.42
C SER A 154 -22.30 8.07 12.74
N SER A 155 -21.60 9.03 13.34
CA SER A 155 -21.17 8.91 14.74
C SER A 155 -22.28 9.36 15.68
N GLU A 156 -22.53 8.58 16.73
CA GLU A 156 -23.52 8.90 17.78
C GLU A 156 -22.91 9.68 18.95
N THR A 157 -21.58 9.58 19.15
CA THR A 157 -20.87 10.21 20.26
C THR A 157 -20.56 11.68 19.99
N PHE A 158 -20.37 12.05 18.72
CA PHE A 158 -20.09 13.43 18.34
C PHE A 158 -21.39 14.24 18.18
N PRO A 159 -21.39 15.51 18.60
CA PRO A 159 -22.48 16.42 18.26
C PRO A 159 -22.64 16.55 16.75
N LYS A 160 -23.87 16.84 16.33
CA LYS A 160 -24.16 17.21 14.95
C LYS A 160 -23.25 18.37 14.53
N ASN A 161 -22.81 18.35 13.28
CA ASN A 161 -21.93 19.36 12.66
C ASN A 161 -20.49 19.44 13.22
N CYS A 162 -20.06 18.57 14.15
CA CYS A 162 -18.67 18.57 14.64
C CYS A 162 -17.72 17.65 13.88
N LEU A 163 -18.23 16.89 12.91
CA LEU A 163 -17.44 16.06 12.01
C LEU A 163 -17.58 16.56 10.58
N HIS A 164 -16.50 16.44 9.82
CA HIS A 164 -16.53 16.44 8.36
C HIS A 164 -15.81 15.18 7.87
N TYR A 165 -16.09 14.79 6.64
CA TYR A 165 -15.63 13.54 6.06
C TYR A 165 -14.86 13.81 4.78
N GLU A 166 -13.83 13.00 4.56
CA GLU A 166 -13.14 12.91 3.29
C GLU A 166 -13.46 11.56 2.65
N VAL A 167 -13.82 11.60 1.38
CA VAL A 167 -14.18 10.45 0.56
C VAL A 167 -13.16 10.35 -0.56
N LYS A 168 -12.32 9.33 -0.49
CA LYS A 168 -11.41 9.00 -1.58
C LYS A 168 -12.16 8.13 -2.59
N CYS A 169 -12.15 8.55 -3.84
CA CYS A 169 -12.74 7.86 -4.98
C CYS A 169 -11.65 7.55 -5.99
N CYS A 170 -11.46 6.26 -6.28
CA CYS A 170 -10.44 5.74 -7.17
C CYS A 170 -11.09 5.10 -8.40
N ASN A 171 -10.68 5.50 -9.60
CA ASN A 171 -11.02 4.84 -10.86
C ASN A 171 -9.75 4.50 -11.63
N GLY A 172 -9.35 3.23 -11.63
CA GLY A 172 -8.05 2.82 -12.15
C GLY A 172 -6.92 3.56 -11.41
N ASP A 173 -6.13 4.34 -12.14
CA ASP A 173 -5.01 5.12 -11.61
C ASP A 173 -5.40 6.57 -11.21
N SER A 174 -6.66 6.96 -11.46
CA SER A 174 -7.15 8.29 -11.10
C SER A 174 -7.72 8.32 -9.68
N ASP A 175 -7.12 9.15 -8.84
CA ASP A 175 -7.54 9.39 -7.46
C ASP A 175 -8.20 10.77 -7.33
N SER A 176 -9.40 10.82 -6.80
CA SER A 176 -10.10 12.05 -6.44
C SER A 176 -10.51 12.04 -4.97
N VAL A 177 -10.46 13.20 -4.32
CA VAL A 177 -10.86 13.36 -2.92
C VAL A 177 -12.00 14.36 -2.84
N TRP A 178 -13.08 13.94 -2.20
CA TRP A 178 -14.28 14.74 -1.99
C TRP A 178 -14.46 14.99 -0.50
N THR A 179 -15.02 16.15 -0.15
CA THR A 179 -15.33 16.50 1.23
C THR A 179 -16.84 16.58 1.43
N SER A 180 -17.33 16.10 2.58
CA SER A 180 -18.74 16.24 2.95
C SER A 180 -18.89 16.58 4.43
N GLU A 181 -19.85 17.45 4.75
CA GLU A 181 -20.21 17.77 6.13
C GLU A 181 -21.27 16.83 6.73
N ILE A 182 -21.92 16.05 5.86
CA ILE A 182 -22.93 15.07 6.22
C ILE A 182 -22.44 13.66 5.90
N ASN A 183 -23.16 12.63 6.35
CA ASN A 183 -22.74 11.23 6.17
C ASN A 183 -23.04 10.65 4.77
N SER A 184 -23.06 11.51 3.76
CA SER A 184 -23.28 11.13 2.36
C SER A 184 -22.63 12.12 1.40
N VAL A 185 -22.26 11.65 0.21
CA VAL A 185 -21.84 12.49 -0.90
C VAL A 185 -22.35 11.91 -2.22
N SER A 186 -22.71 12.80 -3.14
CA SER A 186 -23.08 12.46 -4.51
C SER A 186 -21.97 12.88 -5.45
N ILE A 187 -21.33 11.92 -6.10
CA ILE A 187 -20.19 12.16 -6.99
C ILE A 187 -20.71 12.18 -8.43
N PRO A 188 -20.67 13.32 -9.15
CA PRO A 188 -21.13 13.44 -10.53
C PRO A 188 -20.04 13.08 -11.54
N GLY A 189 -20.40 12.96 -12.83
CA GLY A 189 -19.44 12.85 -13.94
C GLY A 189 -18.76 11.49 -14.02
N ILE A 190 -19.56 10.43 -13.85
CA ILE A 190 -19.07 9.06 -13.68
C ILE A 190 -19.33 8.26 -14.95
N ASP A 191 -18.34 7.49 -15.39
CA ASP A 191 -18.51 6.56 -16.50
C ASP A 191 -19.31 5.32 -16.05
N ALA A 192 -20.41 5.04 -16.75
CA ALA A 192 -21.27 3.89 -16.51
C ALA A 192 -20.50 2.56 -16.63
N ASN A 193 -19.45 2.50 -17.45
CA ASN A 193 -18.67 1.29 -17.73
C ASN A 193 -17.38 1.17 -16.92
N SER A 194 -17.13 2.08 -15.98
CA SER A 194 -15.94 2.07 -15.13
C SER A 194 -16.22 1.52 -13.73
N LYS A 195 -15.19 0.94 -13.11
CA LYS A 195 -15.17 0.48 -11.72
C LYS A 195 -14.62 1.56 -10.83
N TYR A 196 -15.36 1.89 -9.77
CA TYR A 196 -14.96 2.88 -8.77
C TYR A 196 -14.76 2.22 -7.43
N THR A 197 -13.74 2.64 -6.69
CA THR A 197 -13.44 2.18 -5.33
C THR A 197 -13.47 3.36 -4.37
N PHE A 198 -14.10 3.16 -3.20
CA PHE A 198 -14.33 4.21 -2.23
C PHE A 198 -13.70 3.88 -0.88
N LYS A 199 -13.12 4.90 -0.25
CA LYS A 199 -12.76 4.93 1.17
C LYS A 199 -13.27 6.21 1.80
N VAL A 200 -13.66 6.14 3.06
CA VAL A 200 -14.13 7.31 3.82
C VAL A 200 -13.35 7.42 5.11
N ARG A 201 -12.98 8.64 5.51
CA ARG A 201 -12.48 8.92 6.86
C ARG A 201 -13.19 10.13 7.46
N ALA A 202 -13.31 10.13 8.78
CA ALA A 202 -13.86 11.23 9.55
C ALA A 202 -12.75 12.11 10.13
N LYS A 203 -13.04 13.41 10.20
CA LYS A 203 -12.20 14.43 10.81
C LYS A 203 -13.06 15.30 11.70
N ALA A 204 -12.51 15.69 12.85
CA ALA A 204 -13.17 16.67 13.69
C ALA A 204 -13.06 18.06 13.06
N LYS A 205 -14.15 18.84 13.12
CA LYS A 205 -14.14 20.25 12.78
C LYS A 205 -13.39 21.04 13.86
N ARG A 206 -12.54 21.98 13.46
CA ARG A 206 -11.65 22.74 14.36
C ARG A 206 -12.42 23.58 15.38
N GLU A 207 -13.61 24.03 14.98
CA GLU A 207 -14.53 24.82 15.81
C GLU A 207 -15.06 24.01 17.01
N CYS A 208 -15.14 22.68 16.88
CA CYS A 208 -15.53 21.80 17.97
C CYS A 208 -14.31 21.24 18.71
N TYR A 209 -13.33 20.72 17.96
CA TYR A 209 -12.14 20.08 18.51
C TYR A 209 -10.91 20.47 17.70
N ASN A 210 -9.94 21.12 18.33
CA ASN A 210 -8.69 21.53 17.69
C ASN A 210 -7.68 20.37 17.62
N SER A 211 -8.10 19.26 17.01
CA SER A 211 -7.30 18.04 16.89
C SER A 211 -6.79 17.86 15.46
N ASP A 212 -5.53 17.47 15.33
CA ASP A 212 -4.92 17.06 14.06
C ASP A 212 -5.19 15.58 13.74
N PHE A 213 -5.70 14.81 14.70
CA PHE A 213 -5.98 13.39 14.48
C PHE A 213 -7.17 13.19 13.54
N HIS A 214 -7.06 12.15 12.72
CA HIS A 214 -8.09 11.74 11.78
C HIS A 214 -8.46 10.29 12.07
N SER A 215 -9.68 9.88 11.73
CA SER A 215 -9.99 8.46 11.74
C SER A 215 -9.10 7.73 10.74
N ASP A 216 -8.95 6.43 10.95
CA ASP A 216 -8.39 5.59 9.90
C ASP A 216 -9.35 5.58 8.70
N TRP A 217 -8.84 5.21 7.53
CA TRP A 217 -9.70 5.02 6.35
C TRP A 217 -10.61 3.83 6.56
N SER A 218 -11.85 3.94 6.09
CA SER A 218 -12.79 2.81 6.03
C SER A 218 -12.24 1.68 5.16
N GLU A 219 -12.84 0.50 5.32
CA GLU A 219 -12.70 -0.57 4.35
C GLU A 219 -13.06 -0.09 2.94
N GLU A 220 -12.40 -0.68 1.94
CA GLU A 220 -12.64 -0.40 0.54
C GLU A 220 -13.95 -1.02 0.09
N LYS A 221 -14.79 -0.23 -0.60
CA LYS A 221 -15.97 -0.76 -1.26
C LYS A 221 -16.00 -0.29 -2.71
N SER A 222 -16.21 -1.23 -3.63
CA SER A 222 -16.23 -0.94 -5.07
C SER A 222 -17.60 -1.13 -5.69
N ILE A 223 -17.87 -0.38 -6.76
CA ILE A 223 -19.08 -0.50 -7.58
C ILE A 223 -18.74 -0.35 -9.06
N GLY A 224 -19.47 -1.07 -9.91
CA GLY A 224 -19.18 -1.18 -11.33
C GLY A 224 -18.22 -2.32 -11.65
N GLU A 225 -18.06 -2.59 -12.94
CA GLU A 225 -17.26 -3.69 -13.45
C GLU A 225 -16.08 -3.13 -14.24
N LYS A 226 -14.88 -3.66 -13.97
CA LYS A 226 -13.70 -3.31 -14.76
C LYS A 226 -13.75 -4.19 -16.00
N ARG A 227 -13.97 -3.62 -17.19
CA ARG A 227 -13.78 -4.38 -18.42
C ARG A 227 -12.30 -4.75 -18.52
N ASP A 228 -12.03 -6.04 -18.51
CA ASP A 228 -10.67 -6.55 -18.59
C ASP A 228 -10.20 -6.45 -20.04
N SER A 229 -9.52 -5.33 -20.37
CA SER A 229 -8.96 -5.10 -21.70
C SER A 229 -7.98 -6.20 -22.12
N THR A 230 -7.37 -6.87 -21.13
CA THR A 230 -6.53 -8.06 -21.31
C THR A 230 -7.24 -9.16 -22.08
N ILE A 231 -8.52 -9.41 -21.80
CA ILE A 231 -9.30 -10.46 -22.47
C ILE A 231 -9.50 -10.11 -23.95
N TYR A 232 -9.79 -8.85 -24.25
CA TYR A 232 -9.92 -8.38 -25.64
C TYR A 232 -8.60 -8.44 -26.40
N VAL A 233 -7.49 -8.04 -25.78
CA VAL A 233 -6.16 -8.12 -26.41
C VAL A 233 -5.76 -9.57 -26.66
N VAL A 234 -6.00 -10.47 -25.70
CA VAL A 234 -5.74 -11.91 -25.88
C VAL A 234 -6.61 -12.48 -27.00
N LEU A 235 -7.90 -12.14 -27.07
CA LEU A 235 -8.78 -12.57 -28.16
C LEU A 235 -8.29 -12.08 -29.52
N ILE A 236 -7.89 -10.80 -29.63
CA ILE A 236 -7.39 -10.21 -30.87
C ILE A 236 -6.10 -10.88 -31.34
N ILE A 237 -5.23 -11.34 -30.44
CA ILE A 237 -3.97 -12.03 -30.80
C ILE A 237 -4.22 -13.52 -31.11
N THR A 238 -5.08 -14.17 -30.34
CA THR A 238 -5.29 -15.63 -30.43
C THR A 238 -6.11 -16.03 -31.66
N ILE A 239 -7.12 -15.25 -32.05
CA ILE A 239 -7.97 -15.57 -33.21
C ILE A 239 -7.17 -15.64 -34.53
N PRO A 240 -6.36 -14.63 -34.91
CA PRO A 240 -5.55 -14.70 -36.13
C PRO A 240 -4.52 -15.84 -36.11
N LEU A 241 -3.93 -16.13 -34.94
CA LEU A 241 -2.97 -17.22 -34.78
C LEU A 241 -3.63 -18.58 -35.07
N ILE A 242 -4.82 -18.83 -34.51
CA ILE A 242 -5.57 -20.08 -34.75
C ILE A 242 -5.94 -20.20 -36.22
N VAL A 243 -6.37 -19.12 -36.87
CA VAL A 243 -6.70 -19.10 -38.30
C VAL A 243 -5.46 -19.41 -39.14
N ALA A 244 -4.31 -18.77 -38.86
CA ALA A 244 -3.06 -19.03 -39.57
C ALA A 244 -2.64 -20.50 -39.45
N VAL A 245 -2.64 -21.06 -38.24
CA VAL A 245 -2.30 -22.48 -38.02
C VAL A 245 -3.26 -23.41 -38.77
N SER A 246 -4.57 -23.13 -38.72
CA SER A 246 -5.59 -23.94 -39.39
C SER A 246 -5.42 -23.91 -40.91
N THR A 247 -5.11 -22.74 -41.50
CA THR A 247 -4.84 -22.62 -42.94
C THR A 247 -3.58 -23.37 -43.37
N ILE A 248 -2.50 -23.33 -42.57
CA ILE A 248 -1.28 -24.10 -42.83
C ILE A 248 -1.57 -25.60 -42.81
N ILE A 249 -2.30 -26.09 -41.81
CA ILE A 249 -2.69 -27.50 -41.71
C ILE A 249 -3.52 -27.92 -42.94
N LEU A 250 -4.50 -27.09 -43.33
CA LEU A 250 -5.33 -27.35 -44.51
C LEU A 250 -4.50 -27.41 -45.80
N LEU A 251 -3.55 -26.49 -45.99
CA LEU A 251 -2.66 -26.48 -47.15
C LEU A 251 -1.75 -27.71 -47.19
N VAL A 252 -1.23 -28.16 -46.03
CA VAL A 252 -0.45 -29.40 -45.93
C VAL A 252 -1.31 -30.61 -46.26
N TYR A 253 -2.54 -30.65 -45.75
CA TYR A 253 -3.50 -31.72 -46.03
C TYR A 253 -3.84 -31.78 -47.53
N LEU A 254 -4.18 -30.65 -48.15
CA LEU A 254 -4.44 -30.57 -49.60
C LEU A 254 -3.21 -30.96 -50.43
N LYS A 255 -2.00 -30.58 -50.02
CA LYS A 255 -0.76 -31.06 -50.68
C LYS A 255 -0.60 -32.57 -50.56
N ARG A 256 -0.83 -33.15 -49.38
CA ARG A 256 -0.77 -34.61 -49.18
C ARG A 256 -1.84 -35.35 -49.98
N LEU A 257 -3.04 -34.79 -50.06
CA LEU A 257 -4.16 -35.35 -50.80
C LEU A 257 -3.93 -35.28 -52.32
N LYS A 258 -3.31 -34.20 -52.81
CA LYS A 258 -2.84 -34.08 -54.20
C LYS A 258 -1.81 -35.17 -54.55
N ILE A 259 -0.89 -35.49 -53.63
CA ILE A 259 0.11 -36.57 -53.82
C ILE A 259 -0.54 -37.96 -53.81
N LEU A 260 -1.61 -38.16 -53.00
CA LEU A 260 -2.30 -39.44 -52.89
C LEU A 260 -3.21 -39.74 -54.10
N ILE A 261 -3.86 -38.72 -54.66
CA ILE A 261 -4.83 -38.88 -55.77
C ILE A 261 -4.15 -38.78 -57.14
N LEU A 262 -3.07 -37.99 -57.27
CA LEU A 262 -2.24 -37.95 -58.47
C LEU A 262 -0.84 -38.48 -58.12
N PRO A 263 -0.55 -39.78 -58.34
CA PRO A 263 0.83 -40.24 -58.29
C PRO A 263 1.66 -39.43 -59.29
N PRO A 264 2.96 -39.20 -59.02
CA PRO A 264 3.81 -38.47 -59.96
C PRO A 264 3.71 -39.12 -61.33
N ILE A 265 3.18 -38.38 -62.31
CA ILE A 265 3.09 -38.84 -63.70
C ILE A 265 4.54 -39.05 -64.14
N PRO A 266 4.95 -40.29 -64.50
CA PRO A 266 6.30 -40.55 -64.95
C PRO A 266 6.62 -39.66 -66.15
N ASP A 267 7.83 -39.08 -66.12
CA ASP A 267 8.31 -38.12 -67.11
C ASP A 267 8.05 -38.66 -68.53
N PRO A 268 7.24 -37.97 -69.37
CA PRO A 268 6.88 -38.47 -70.70
C PRO A 268 8.10 -38.65 -71.60
N ARG A 269 9.23 -38.03 -71.26
CA ARG A 269 10.50 -38.16 -71.96
C ARG A 269 11.07 -39.58 -71.89
N GLU A 270 10.94 -40.27 -70.75
CA GLU A 270 11.42 -41.65 -70.58
C GLU A 270 10.50 -42.67 -71.28
N ILE A 271 9.18 -42.43 -71.30
CA ILE A 271 8.22 -43.28 -72.01
C ILE A 271 8.37 -43.14 -73.53
N LEU A 272 8.52 -41.92 -74.04
CA LEU A 272 8.73 -41.67 -75.48
C LEU A 272 10.08 -42.20 -75.96
N LYS A 273 11.14 -42.10 -75.16
CA LYS A 273 12.45 -42.66 -75.49
C LYS A 273 12.44 -44.20 -75.53
N ARG A 274 11.56 -44.84 -74.76
CA ARG A 274 11.34 -46.30 -74.78
C ARG A 274 10.45 -46.79 -75.92
N MET A 275 9.55 -45.95 -76.44
CA MET A 275 8.64 -46.31 -77.56
C MET A 275 9.21 -45.99 -78.95
N PHE A 276 10.19 -45.10 -79.05
CA PHE A 276 10.72 -44.63 -80.35
C PHE A 276 12.24 -44.79 -80.50
N GLY A 277 12.89 -45.56 -79.64
CA GLY A 277 14.33 -45.78 -79.69
C GLY A 277 14.72 -47.12 -80.30
N GLU A 278 14.67 -47.25 -81.64
CA GLU A 278 15.60 -48.05 -82.46
C GLU A 278 15.23 -47.97 -83.96
N GLN A 279 15.99 -47.14 -84.70
CA GLN A 279 16.36 -47.20 -86.12
C GLN A 279 16.81 -45.78 -86.54
N ASN A 280 18.01 -45.51 -87.07
CA ASN A 280 19.21 -46.28 -87.34
C ASN A 280 20.39 -45.29 -87.33
N GLU A 281 21.57 -45.85 -87.06
CA GLU A 281 22.89 -45.25 -87.26
C GLU A 281 23.13 -44.79 -88.71
N ASP A 282 23.87 -43.69 -88.90
CA ASP A 282 25.28 -43.70 -89.33
C ASP A 282 25.72 -42.34 -89.91
N SER A 283 26.92 -41.92 -89.48
CA SER A 283 27.69 -40.72 -89.90
C SER A 283 28.31 -40.92 -91.32
N PRO A 284 29.14 -40.03 -91.94
CA PRO A 284 29.85 -38.85 -91.41
C PRO A 284 30.11 -37.65 -92.39
N SER A 285 30.93 -36.69 -91.91
CA SER A 285 31.76 -35.67 -92.62
C SER A 285 31.14 -34.27 -92.81
N SER A 286 31.63 -33.25 -92.08
CA SER A 286 32.69 -32.26 -92.45
C SER A 286 32.10 -31.06 -93.22
N ALA A 287 32.44 -29.79 -93.04
CA ALA A 287 33.46 -29.09 -92.26
C ALA A 287 33.12 -27.57 -92.25
N LYS A 288 33.87 -26.81 -91.42
CA LYS A 288 34.15 -25.35 -91.48
C LYS A 288 33.08 -24.40 -90.90
N ASP A 289 33.40 -23.40 -90.08
CA ASP A 289 34.65 -22.88 -89.49
C ASP A 289 34.32 -22.17 -88.16
N ASP A 290 35.23 -22.28 -87.19
CA ASP A 290 35.34 -21.54 -85.91
C ASP A 290 36.05 -20.17 -86.15
N PRO A 291 36.44 -19.35 -85.14
CA PRO A 291 35.82 -18.96 -83.86
C PRO A 291 36.04 -17.44 -83.54
N MET A 292 35.48 -16.92 -82.43
CA MET A 292 36.29 -16.07 -81.53
C MET A 292 35.72 -15.98 -80.10
N ASN A 293 36.47 -16.61 -79.19
CA ASN A 293 36.81 -16.30 -77.79
C ASN A 293 35.72 -16.09 -76.72
N ALA A 294 35.64 -16.92 -75.66
CA ALA A 294 36.64 -17.18 -74.59
C ALA A 294 36.83 -15.91 -73.72
N PHE A 295 36.63 -15.86 -72.40
CA PHE A 295 36.97 -16.73 -71.26
C PHE A 295 36.25 -16.05 -70.04
N ASP A 296 35.95 -16.63 -68.88
CA ASP A 296 36.55 -17.73 -68.16
C ASP A 296 35.58 -18.25 -67.08
N ARG A 297 35.80 -19.50 -66.70
CA ARG A 297 35.14 -20.24 -65.61
C ARG A 297 36.20 -20.47 -64.52
N LEU A 298 35.81 -21.16 -63.46
CA LEU A 298 36.63 -21.91 -62.49
C LEU A 298 37.03 -21.16 -61.22
N ILE A 299 37.13 -21.73 -60.01
CA ILE A 299 36.83 -23.04 -59.35
C ILE A 299 37.13 -22.75 -57.83
N MET A 300 36.47 -23.38 -56.84
CA MET A 300 37.01 -24.38 -55.87
C MET A 300 35.88 -24.55 -54.81
N GLU A 301 35.18 -25.68 -54.58
CA GLU A 301 35.61 -27.01 -54.10
C GLU A 301 36.49 -26.89 -52.84
N GLU A 302 35.97 -27.15 -51.64
CA GLU A 302 36.04 -28.40 -50.84
C GLU A 302 36.35 -27.87 -49.41
N GLU A 303 35.83 -28.34 -48.27
CA GLU A 303 36.06 -29.66 -47.69
C GLU A 303 35.24 -29.76 -46.39
N ILE A 304 34.55 -30.89 -46.23
CA ILE A 304 33.99 -31.35 -44.96
C ILE A 304 35.08 -32.21 -44.32
N HIS A 305 35.47 -31.95 -43.07
CA HIS A 305 35.93 -33.02 -42.20
C HIS A 305 35.56 -32.79 -40.73
N SER A 306 34.98 -33.85 -40.20
CA SER A 306 34.58 -34.16 -38.84
C SER A 306 35.75 -34.67 -37.99
N LEU A 307 35.49 -34.76 -36.67
CA LEU A 307 36.06 -35.63 -35.61
C LEU A 307 36.70 -34.80 -34.48
N ILE A 308 36.09 -34.65 -33.30
CA ILE A 308 35.86 -35.62 -32.20
C ILE A 308 37.10 -35.82 -31.29
N LEU A 309 36.90 -35.39 -30.03
CA LEU A 309 37.47 -35.81 -28.73
C LEU A 309 39.00 -35.75 -28.48
N THR A 310 39.41 -35.12 -27.37
CA THR A 310 39.55 -35.78 -26.04
C THR A 310 39.84 -34.78 -24.92
N GLU A 311 39.40 -35.16 -23.71
CA GLU A 311 39.59 -34.55 -22.39
C GLU A 311 41.05 -34.53 -21.87
N THR A 312 41.31 -33.68 -20.88
CA THR A 312 41.89 -33.99 -19.53
C THR A 312 41.94 -32.66 -18.77
N SER A 313 41.17 -32.44 -17.69
CA SER A 313 41.36 -32.84 -16.28
C SER A 313 42.67 -32.37 -15.63
N ASP A 314 42.54 -31.44 -14.67
CA ASP A 314 43.14 -31.43 -13.31
C ASP A 314 42.93 -30.01 -12.71
N SER A 315 41.99 -29.80 -11.78
CA SER A 315 42.01 -30.06 -10.34
C SER A 315 42.98 -29.16 -9.54
N THR A 316 42.43 -28.31 -8.66
CA THR A 316 42.82 -28.19 -7.24
C THR A 316 41.81 -27.35 -6.45
N ASN A 317 41.39 -27.92 -5.32
CA ASN A 317 40.55 -27.36 -4.26
C ASN A 317 41.26 -26.26 -3.45
N LEU A 318 40.51 -25.40 -2.75
CA LEU A 318 40.57 -25.33 -1.27
C LEU A 318 39.46 -24.48 -0.64
N GLU A 319 38.91 -25.03 0.45
CA GLU A 319 37.95 -24.48 1.42
C GLU A 319 38.53 -23.36 2.32
N LYS A 320 37.61 -22.57 2.91
CA LYS A 320 37.46 -22.23 4.36
C LYS A 320 36.45 -21.08 4.47
N GLU A 321 35.25 -21.21 5.04
CA GLU A 321 34.81 -21.58 6.40
C GLU A 321 35.21 -20.60 7.53
N ASN A 322 34.14 -20.07 8.16
CA ASN A 322 33.93 -19.49 9.49
C ASN A 322 34.64 -18.21 9.95
N ARG A 323 33.84 -17.17 10.20
CA ARG A 323 33.55 -16.69 11.56
C ARG A 323 32.19 -16.02 11.64
#